data_AF-K1RR83-F1
#
_entry.id   AF-K1RR83-F1
#
_cell.length_a   1.000
_cell.length_b   1.000
_cell.length_c   1.000
_cell.angle_alpha   90.00
_cell.angle_beta   90.00
_cell.angle_gamma   90.00
#
_symmetry.space_group_name_H-M   'P 1'
#
loop_
_entity.id
_entity.type
_entity.pdbx_description
1 polymer ?
#
loop_
_entity_poly.entity_id
_entity_poly.type
_entity_poly.pdbx_seq_one_letter_code
_entity_poly.pdbx_strand_id
1 'polypeptide(L)'
;SDTDSTFNFVIAMLQSQLFNLLCDKADDEYGGKLPVHVRCLLDEFANIGQIPQFEKLIATIRSREISASIILQSQSQLKAIYKDAAEIILDNADSTLFLGGRGKNAKDISENLGRETIDSFNTSENRGTQVSHGLNYQKLGKELMTQDEIAVMDGGKCILQLRGVRPFFSDKYDITQHPNYKYLSDFDKKNAFDVERYMSTRPAIVKPDEPFDIYEIDLSDEDAAAE
;
A
#
# COMPACT_ATOMS: atom_id res chain seq x y z
N SER A 1 18.36 -9.89 -11.20
CA SER A 1 17.36 -9.30 -12.13
C SER A 1 16.14 -8.99 -11.30
N ASP A 2 15.52 -7.81 -11.46
CA ASP A 2 14.32 -7.36 -10.71
C ASP A 2 13.07 -8.22 -10.97
N THR A 3 13.22 -9.28 -11.77
CA THR A 3 12.19 -10.24 -12.19
C THR A 3 12.45 -11.66 -11.68
N ASP A 4 13.54 -11.88 -10.95
CA ASP A 4 13.87 -13.22 -10.44
C ASP A 4 13.23 -13.45 -9.06
N SER A 5 12.16 -14.24 -9.05
CA SER A 5 11.43 -14.60 -7.82
C SER A 5 12.16 -15.60 -6.93
N THR A 6 13.33 -16.10 -7.35
CA THR A 6 14.09 -17.14 -6.63
C THR A 6 14.37 -16.77 -5.17
N PHE A 7 14.57 -15.49 -4.85
CA PHE A 7 14.92 -15.04 -3.50
C PHE A 7 13.76 -14.44 -2.69
N ASN A 8 12.53 -14.45 -3.22
CA ASN A 8 11.37 -13.88 -2.52
C ASN A 8 11.12 -14.55 -1.17
N PHE A 9 11.37 -15.86 -1.06
CA PHE A 9 11.21 -16.59 0.20
C PHE A 9 12.12 -16.06 1.32
N VAL A 10 13.34 -15.59 0.98
CA VAL A 10 14.30 -15.07 1.96
C VAL A 10 13.77 -13.77 2.55
N ILE A 11 13.24 -12.88 1.70
CA ILE A 11 12.67 -11.60 2.16
C ILE A 11 11.41 -11.86 2.99
N ALA A 12 10.53 -12.75 2.54
CA ALA A 12 9.33 -13.13 3.28
C ALA A 12 9.66 -13.72 4.66
N MET A 13 10.67 -14.58 4.75
CA MET A 13 11.17 -15.12 6.02
C MET A 13 11.73 -14.03 6.93
N LEU A 14 12.57 -13.14 6.38
CA LEU A 14 13.13 -12.01 7.13
C LEU A 14 12.03 -11.12 7.69
N GLN A 15 11.01 -10.79 6.91
CA GLN A 15 9.87 -9.99 7.37
C GLN A 15 9.04 -10.71 8.42
N SER A 16 8.78 -12.01 8.25
CA SER A 16 8.10 -12.81 9.27
C SER A 16 8.84 -12.77 10.61
N GLN A 17 10.16 -13.00 10.58
CA GLN A 17 11.00 -12.92 11.77
C GLN A 17 11.03 -11.52 12.37
N LEU A 18 11.10 -10.48 11.53
CA LEU A 18 11.03 -9.09 11.98
C LEU A 18 9.74 -8.81 12.76
N PHE A 19 8.58 -9.18 12.22
CA PHE A 19 7.30 -8.96 12.90
C PHE A 19 7.18 -9.78 14.19
N ASN A 20 7.58 -11.04 14.18
CA ASN A 20 7.52 -11.89 15.37
C ASN A 20 8.42 -11.34 16.48
N LEU A 21 9.70 -11.04 16.20
CA LEU A 21 10.62 -10.49 17.19
C LEU A 21 10.16 -9.15 17.75
N LEU A 22 9.56 -8.29 16.93
CA LEU A 22 9.00 -7.02 17.40
C LEU A 22 7.80 -7.25 18.32
N CYS A 23 6.94 -8.21 17.99
CA CYS A 23 5.80 -8.56 18.83
C CYS A 23 6.25 -9.19 20.16
N ASP A 24 7.17 -10.15 20.12
CA ASP A 24 7.72 -10.82 21.30
C ASP A 24 8.38 -9.81 22.24
N LYS A 25 9.20 -8.90 21.70
CA LYS A 25 9.77 -7.81 22.51
C LYS A 25 8.70 -6.92 23.13
N ALA A 26 7.67 -6.56 22.38
CA ALA A 26 6.59 -5.73 22.91
C ALA A 26 5.92 -6.43 24.11
N ASP A 27 5.61 -7.72 23.96
CA ASP A 27 4.87 -8.50 24.96
C ASP A 27 5.73 -8.86 26.18
N ASP A 28 6.95 -9.36 25.98
CA ASP A 28 7.83 -9.90 27.04
C ASP A 28 8.63 -8.81 27.77
N GLU A 29 9.16 -7.82 27.06
CA GLU A 29 10.05 -6.79 27.64
C GLU A 29 9.31 -5.51 28.04
N TYR A 30 8.24 -5.14 27.33
CA TYR A 30 7.59 -3.83 27.47
C TYR A 30 6.11 -3.90 27.87
N GLY A 31 5.60 -5.06 28.26
CA GLY A 31 4.25 -5.21 28.81
C GLY A 31 3.13 -4.95 27.78
N GLY A 32 3.38 -5.27 26.52
CA GLY A 32 2.43 -5.25 25.41
C GLY A 32 2.59 -4.10 24.42
N LYS A 33 3.54 -3.17 24.61
CA LYS A 33 3.75 -2.01 23.71
C LYS A 33 5.21 -1.61 23.60
N LEU A 34 5.71 -1.43 22.38
CA LEU A 34 7.07 -0.92 22.18
C LEU A 34 7.19 0.54 22.68
N PRO A 35 8.35 0.91 23.27
CA PRO A 35 8.59 2.28 23.75
C PRO A 35 8.76 3.30 22.61
N VAL A 36 9.07 2.82 21.40
CA VAL A 36 9.23 3.63 20.19
C VAL A 36 8.38 3.02 19.08
N HIS A 37 7.59 3.85 18.41
CA HIS A 37 6.74 3.43 17.31
C HIS A 37 7.56 2.90 16.14
N VAL A 38 7.31 1.65 15.74
CA VAL A 38 7.96 1.04 14.58
C VAL A 38 7.03 1.13 13.38
N ARG A 39 7.50 1.80 12.31
CA ARG A 39 6.79 1.91 11.05
C ARG A 39 7.48 1.12 9.95
N CYS A 40 6.84 0.05 9.50
CA CYS A 40 7.26 -0.73 8.36
C CYS A 40 6.73 -0.09 7.07
N LEU A 41 7.63 0.42 6.22
CA LEU A 41 7.30 0.88 4.88
C LEU A 41 7.53 -0.28 3.92
N LEU A 42 6.43 -0.91 3.49
CA LEU A 42 6.46 -2.08 2.61
C LEU A 42 6.24 -1.60 1.19
N ASP A 43 7.32 -1.06 0.60
CA ASP A 43 7.34 -0.73 -0.81
C ASP A 43 7.31 -1.99 -1.66
N GLU A 44 6.61 -1.93 -2.78
CA GLU A 44 6.50 -3.04 -3.72
C GLU A 44 6.08 -4.38 -3.08
N PHE A 45 5.12 -4.33 -2.17
CA PHE A 45 4.63 -5.47 -1.38
C PHE A 45 4.25 -6.69 -2.22
N ALA A 46 3.83 -6.48 -3.46
CA ALA A 46 3.50 -7.55 -4.38
C ALA A 46 4.72 -8.38 -4.84
N ASN A 47 5.89 -7.77 -4.93
CA ASN A 47 7.10 -8.43 -5.44
C ASN A 47 7.86 -9.19 -4.36
N ILE A 48 7.68 -8.80 -3.09
CA ILE A 48 8.33 -9.45 -1.93
C ILE A 48 7.87 -10.91 -1.76
N GLY A 49 6.64 -11.23 -2.17
CA GLY A 49 6.02 -12.53 -1.97
C GLY A 49 4.99 -12.54 -0.82
N GLN A 50 4.48 -13.72 -0.49
CA GLN A 50 3.48 -13.86 0.56
C GLN A 50 4.16 -13.89 1.93
N ILE A 51 3.86 -12.91 2.78
CA ILE A 51 4.21 -12.97 4.21
C ILE A 51 3.21 -13.92 4.88
N PRO A 52 3.67 -14.97 5.58
CA PRO A 52 2.77 -15.89 6.27
C PRO A 52 1.88 -15.15 7.28
N GLN A 53 0.57 -15.42 7.22
CA GLN A 53 -0.42 -14.96 8.22
C GLN A 53 -0.48 -13.43 8.40
N PHE A 54 -0.13 -12.68 7.36
CA PHE A 54 -0.09 -11.22 7.40
C PHE A 54 -1.45 -10.60 7.74
N GLU A 55 -2.55 -11.23 7.33
CA GLU A 55 -3.92 -10.81 7.66
C GLU A 55 -4.21 -10.84 9.17
N LYS A 56 -3.54 -11.72 9.94
CA LYS A 56 -3.60 -11.73 11.40
C LYS A 56 -2.65 -10.70 12.00
N LEU A 57 -1.44 -10.60 11.45
CA LEU A 57 -0.42 -9.64 11.91
C LEU A 57 -0.92 -8.20 11.81
N ILE A 58 -1.44 -7.79 10.65
CA ILE A 58 -1.91 -6.40 10.44
C ILE A 58 -2.99 -5.98 11.43
N ALA A 59 -3.80 -6.93 11.92
CA ALA A 59 -4.84 -6.68 12.92
C ALA A 59 -4.27 -6.56 14.35
N THR A 60 -3.18 -7.24 14.68
CA THR A 60 -2.63 -7.31 16.05
C THR A 60 -1.52 -6.29 16.32
N ILE A 61 -0.72 -5.95 15.31
CA ILE A 61 0.48 -5.10 15.45
C ILE A 61 0.16 -3.70 15.98
N ARG A 62 -1.04 -3.16 15.69
CA ARG A 62 -1.48 -1.84 16.14
C ARG A 62 -1.43 -1.71 17.66
N SER A 63 -1.84 -2.75 18.39
CA SER A 63 -1.87 -2.73 19.85
C SER A 63 -0.47 -2.66 20.48
N ARG A 64 0.57 -3.03 19.71
CA ARG A 64 1.98 -3.14 20.12
C ARG A 64 2.84 -1.93 19.72
N GLU A 65 2.22 -0.85 19.25
CA GLU A 65 2.89 0.35 18.73
C GLU A 65 3.71 0.08 17.45
N ILE A 66 3.16 -0.79 16.58
CA ILE A 66 3.73 -1.12 15.27
C ILE A 66 2.70 -0.78 14.19
N SER A 67 3.17 -0.18 13.09
CA SER A 67 2.35 0.12 11.91
C SER A 67 3.00 -0.38 10.63
N ALA A 68 2.17 -0.75 9.66
CA ALA A 68 2.62 -1.08 8.31
C ALA A 68 1.97 -0.12 7.30
N SER A 69 2.77 0.40 6.37
CA SER A 69 2.31 1.13 5.20
C SER A 69 2.59 0.27 3.96
N ILE A 70 1.53 -0.27 3.38
CA ILE A 70 1.60 -1.15 2.21
C ILE A 70 1.46 -0.29 0.95
N ILE A 71 2.45 -0.34 0.08
CA ILE A 71 2.46 0.42 -1.17
C ILE A 71 2.23 -0.55 -2.32
N LEU A 72 1.18 -0.31 -3.10
CA LEU A 72 0.71 -1.19 -4.17
C LEU A 72 0.48 -0.37 -5.44
N GLN A 73 0.82 -0.94 -6.60
CA GLN A 73 0.44 -0.35 -7.89
C GLN A 73 -1.03 -0.63 -8.20
N SER A 74 -1.51 -1.82 -7.84
CA SER A 74 -2.92 -2.19 -7.94
C SER A 74 -3.35 -3.12 -6.83
N GLN A 75 -4.59 -2.93 -6.36
CA GLN A 75 -5.22 -3.86 -5.42
C GLN A 75 -5.31 -5.28 -5.99
N SER A 76 -5.31 -5.41 -7.33
CA SER A 76 -5.32 -6.71 -8.01
C SER A 76 -4.07 -7.54 -7.70
N GLN A 77 -2.92 -6.89 -7.46
CA GLN A 77 -1.69 -7.58 -7.08
C GLN A 77 -1.82 -8.19 -5.67
N LEU A 78 -2.42 -7.44 -4.74
CA LEU A 78 -2.68 -7.95 -3.39
C LEU A 78 -3.65 -9.15 -3.43
N LYS A 79 -4.73 -9.05 -4.22
CA LYS A 79 -5.69 -10.15 -4.44
C LYS A 79 -5.04 -11.38 -5.08
N ALA A 80 -4.05 -11.21 -5.96
CA ALA A 80 -3.35 -12.33 -6.57
C ALA A 80 -2.54 -13.15 -5.54
N ILE A 81 -1.98 -12.49 -4.53
CA ILE A 81 -1.12 -13.12 -3.51
C ILE A 81 -1.95 -13.67 -2.34
N TYR A 82 -2.86 -12.86 -1.79
CA TYR A 82 -3.59 -13.18 -0.55
C TYR A 82 -5.02 -13.68 -0.80
N LYS A 83 -5.51 -13.68 -2.04
CA LYS A 83 -6.87 -14.12 -2.41
C LYS A 83 -7.92 -13.43 -1.54
N ASP A 84 -8.74 -14.20 -0.81
CA ASP A 84 -9.81 -13.69 0.05
C ASP A 84 -9.25 -12.90 1.25
N ALA A 85 -8.03 -13.21 1.72
CA ALA A 85 -7.40 -12.49 2.81
C ALA A 85 -6.95 -11.07 2.42
N ALA A 86 -6.91 -10.75 1.12
CA ALA A 86 -6.59 -9.40 0.66
C ALA A 86 -7.61 -8.36 1.15
N GLU A 87 -8.89 -8.73 1.24
CA GLU A 87 -9.95 -7.82 1.73
C GLU A 87 -9.76 -7.55 3.22
N ILE A 88 -9.42 -8.57 4.02
CA ILE A 88 -9.10 -8.43 5.44
C ILE A 88 -7.92 -7.47 5.65
N ILE A 89 -6.88 -7.55 4.82
CA ILE A 89 -5.71 -6.66 4.91
C ILE A 89 -6.11 -5.21 4.62
N LEU A 90 -6.91 -4.97 3.57
CA LEU A 90 -7.38 -3.63 3.20
C LEU A 90 -8.30 -3.05 4.28
N ASP A 91 -9.19 -3.86 4.87
CA ASP A 91 -10.13 -3.42 5.90
C ASP A 91 -9.44 -3.03 7.21
N ASN A 92 -8.26 -3.58 7.49
CA ASN A 92 -7.43 -3.20 8.63
C ASN A 92 -6.59 -1.93 8.38
N ALA A 93 -6.53 -1.43 7.14
CA ALA A 93 -5.84 -0.19 6.83
C ALA A 93 -6.72 1.03 7.19
N ASP A 94 -6.35 1.74 8.27
CA ASP A 94 -7.08 2.93 8.72
C ASP A 94 -7.02 4.12 7.72
N SER A 95 -6.05 4.09 6.79
CA SER A 95 -5.79 5.17 5.84
C SER A 95 -5.46 4.62 4.47
N THR A 96 -6.12 5.16 3.44
CA THR A 96 -5.89 4.81 2.04
C THR A 96 -5.52 6.06 1.28
N LEU A 97 -4.34 6.06 0.65
CA LEU A 97 -3.85 7.15 -0.19
C LEU A 97 -3.82 6.68 -1.66
N PHE A 98 -4.67 7.27 -2.48
CA PHE A 98 -4.71 7.01 -3.91
C PHE A 98 -3.95 8.11 -4.66
N LEU A 99 -2.86 7.71 -5.34
CA LEU A 99 -1.94 8.62 -6.03
C LEU A 99 -2.23 8.74 -7.54
N GLY A 100 -3.33 8.15 -8.01
CA GLY A 100 -3.68 8.03 -9.42
C GLY A 100 -3.56 6.60 -9.93
N GLY A 101 -4.35 6.29 -10.96
CA GLY A 101 -4.43 4.94 -11.51
C GLY A 101 -5.58 4.83 -12.50
N ARG A 102 -5.59 3.74 -13.28
CA ARG A 102 -6.62 3.46 -14.29
C ARG A 102 -7.29 2.12 -14.04
N GLY A 103 -8.38 1.87 -14.76
CA GLY A 103 -9.06 0.57 -14.74
C GLY A 103 -9.76 0.29 -13.42
N LYS A 104 -9.54 -0.91 -12.86
CA LYS A 104 -10.25 -1.42 -11.69
C LYS A 104 -10.05 -0.57 -10.43
N ASN A 105 -8.82 -0.10 -10.20
CA ASN A 105 -8.51 0.76 -9.04
C ASN A 105 -9.36 2.04 -9.05
N ALA A 106 -9.55 2.68 -10.21
CA ALA A 106 -10.34 3.90 -10.31
C ALA A 106 -11.83 3.67 -10.03
N LYS A 107 -12.33 2.48 -10.41
CA LYS A 107 -13.70 2.07 -10.10
C LYS A 107 -13.89 1.87 -8.60
N ASP A 108 -12.98 1.13 -7.96
CA ASP A 108 -13.04 0.88 -6.52
C ASP A 108 -12.99 2.20 -5.72
N ILE A 109 -12.17 3.17 -6.16
CA ILE A 109 -12.14 4.51 -5.55
C ILE A 109 -13.45 5.28 -5.79
N SER A 110 -14.03 5.26 -7.01
CA SER A 110 -15.34 5.91 -7.27
C SER A 110 -16.42 5.37 -6.32
N GLU A 111 -16.50 4.04 -6.19
CA GLU A 111 -17.46 3.38 -5.30
C GLU A 111 -17.22 3.78 -3.84
N ASN A 112 -15.97 3.84 -3.39
CA ASN A 112 -15.61 4.25 -2.03
C ASN A 112 -15.83 5.75 -1.74
N LEU A 113 -15.75 6.62 -2.74
CA LEU A 113 -16.07 8.05 -2.59
C LEU A 113 -17.57 8.28 -2.37
N GLY A 114 -18.40 7.39 -2.92
CA GLY A 114 -19.85 7.43 -2.81
C GLY A 114 -20.50 8.40 -3.80
N ARG A 115 -21.73 8.80 -3.48
CA ARG A 115 -22.60 9.58 -4.38
C ARG A 115 -22.95 10.95 -3.79
N GLU A 116 -23.00 11.95 -4.64
CA GLU A 116 -23.60 13.25 -4.37
C GLU A 116 -25.05 13.31 -4.86
N THR A 117 -25.86 14.16 -4.25
CA THR A 117 -27.22 14.42 -4.71
C THR A 117 -27.21 15.66 -5.60
N ILE A 118 -27.78 15.53 -6.80
CA ILE A 118 -27.94 16.60 -7.77
C ILE A 118 -29.43 16.88 -7.96
N ASP A 119 -29.79 18.14 -7.90
CA ASP A 119 -31.11 18.62 -8.26
C ASP A 119 -31.17 18.82 -9.79
N SER A 120 -32.05 18.07 -10.44
CA SER A 120 -32.29 18.13 -11.89
C SER A 120 -33.57 18.88 -12.19
N PHE A 121 -33.45 19.85 -13.11
CA PHE A 121 -34.55 20.68 -13.56
C PHE A 121 -34.78 20.40 -15.04
N ASN A 122 -35.90 19.76 -15.36
CA ASN A 122 -36.32 19.55 -16.73
C ASN A 122 -37.35 20.63 -17.09
N THR A 123 -36.97 21.51 -18.02
CA THR A 123 -37.91 22.44 -18.67
C THR A 123 -38.39 21.82 -19.96
N SER A 124 -39.70 21.61 -20.08
CA SER A 124 -40.32 21.18 -21.32
C SER A 124 -41.15 22.33 -21.89
N GLU A 125 -40.97 22.59 -23.19
CA GLU A 125 -41.77 23.56 -23.93
C GLU A 125 -42.54 22.79 -25.00
N ASN A 126 -43.87 22.89 -24.96
CA ASN A 126 -44.73 22.23 -25.94
C ASN A 126 -45.37 23.30 -26.82
N ARG A 127 -45.02 23.29 -28.13
CA ARG A 127 -45.54 24.24 -29.12
C ARG A 127 -46.66 23.61 -29.93
N GLY A 128 -47.87 23.68 -29.39
CA GLY A 128 -49.12 23.45 -30.12
C GLY A 128 -49.76 24.79 -30.54
N THR A 129 -51.08 24.88 -30.48
CA THR A 129 -51.84 26.12 -30.76
C THR A 129 -51.62 27.22 -29.70
N GLN A 130 -51.20 26.84 -28.49
CA GLN A 130 -50.70 27.73 -27.43
C GLN A 130 -49.38 27.14 -26.89
N VAL A 131 -48.46 28.01 -26.48
CA VAL A 131 -47.19 27.61 -25.87
C VAL A 131 -47.45 27.27 -24.41
N SER A 132 -47.11 26.04 -24.00
CA SER A 132 -47.12 25.63 -22.59
C SER A 132 -45.72 25.27 -22.13
N HIS A 133 -45.40 25.67 -20.89
CA HIS A 133 -44.14 25.37 -20.23
C HIS A 133 -44.41 24.42 -19.05
N GLY A 134 -43.71 23.29 -19.03
CA GLY A 134 -43.69 22.35 -17.91
C GLY A 134 -42.33 22.41 -17.20
N LEU A 135 -42.35 22.49 -15.87
CA LEU A 135 -41.15 22.38 -15.04
C LEU A 135 -41.27 21.10 -14.20
N ASN A 136 -40.31 20.20 -14.34
CA ASN A 136 -40.19 19.01 -13.51
C ASN A 136 -38.91 19.05 -12.69
N TYR A 137 -39.04 18.80 -11.38
CA TYR A 137 -37.94 18.82 -10.42
C TYR A 137 -37.68 17.41 -9.91
N GLN A 138 -36.45 16.93 -10.04
CA GLN A 138 -36.07 15.59 -9.59
C GLN A 138 -34.71 15.61 -8.90
N LYS A 139 -34.62 14.95 -7.74
CA LYS A 139 -33.33 14.65 -7.10
C LYS A 139 -32.74 13.38 -7.69
N LEU A 140 -31.54 13.47 -8.24
CA LEU A 140 -30.78 12.36 -8.80
C LEU A 140 -29.52 12.15 -7.96
N GLY A 141 -29.08 10.90 -7.82
CA GLY A 141 -27.77 10.60 -7.23
C GLY A 141 -26.72 10.44 -8.32
N LYS A 142 -25.63 11.20 -8.29
CA LYS A 142 -24.46 11.05 -9.17
C LYS A 142 -23.27 10.56 -8.33
N GLU A 143 -22.37 9.79 -8.91
CA GLU A 143 -21.07 9.52 -8.28
C GLU A 143 -20.34 10.83 -8.00
N LEU A 144 -19.71 10.95 -6.83
CA LEU A 144 -18.98 12.17 -6.44
C LEU A 144 -17.85 12.47 -7.42
N MET A 145 -17.16 11.42 -7.87
CA MET A 145 -16.19 11.48 -8.95
C MET A 145 -16.31 10.18 -9.74
N THR A 146 -16.62 10.29 -11.02
CA THR A 146 -16.81 9.13 -11.90
C THR A 146 -15.48 8.42 -12.14
N GLN A 147 -15.56 7.14 -12.54
CA GLN A 147 -14.37 6.36 -12.88
C GLN A 147 -13.47 7.06 -13.92
N ASP A 148 -14.07 7.72 -14.92
CA ASP A 148 -13.35 8.45 -15.96
C ASP A 148 -12.66 9.71 -15.42
N GLU A 149 -13.35 10.48 -14.56
CA GLU A 149 -12.76 11.64 -13.89
C GLU A 149 -11.56 11.24 -13.02
N ILE A 150 -11.65 10.10 -12.31
CA ILE A 150 -10.54 9.56 -11.50
C ILE A 150 -9.39 9.07 -12.40
N ALA A 151 -9.70 8.42 -13.53
CA ALA A 151 -8.69 7.88 -14.44
C ALA A 151 -7.88 8.97 -15.17
N VAL A 152 -8.45 10.17 -15.31
CA VAL A 152 -7.83 11.36 -15.93
C VAL A 152 -7.42 12.39 -14.86
N MET A 153 -7.46 12.03 -13.58
CA MET A 153 -7.04 12.88 -12.48
C MET A 153 -5.61 13.39 -12.70
N ASP A 154 -5.39 14.67 -12.42
CA ASP A 154 -4.08 15.29 -12.58
C ASP A 154 -3.02 14.56 -11.75
N GLY A 155 -1.84 14.39 -12.34
CA GLY A 155 -0.71 13.69 -11.72
C GLY A 155 -0.20 14.38 -10.46
N GLY A 156 -0.49 15.67 -10.27
CA GLY A 156 -0.21 16.43 -9.05
C GLY A 156 -1.24 16.25 -7.93
N LYS A 157 -2.37 15.55 -8.16
CA LYS A 157 -3.45 15.38 -7.18
C LYS A 157 -3.47 13.97 -6.58
N CYS A 158 -4.02 13.86 -5.38
CA CYS A 158 -4.26 12.59 -4.70
C CYS A 158 -5.60 12.62 -3.95
N ILE A 159 -6.12 11.42 -3.66
CA ILE A 159 -7.29 11.21 -2.83
C ILE A 159 -6.83 10.52 -1.55
N LEU A 160 -7.05 11.13 -0.40
CA LEU A 160 -6.77 10.55 0.91
C LEU A 160 -8.09 10.18 1.60
N GLN A 161 -8.23 8.92 1.96
CA GLN A 161 -9.35 8.41 2.75
C GLN A 161 -8.82 8.05 4.13
N LEU A 162 -9.46 8.60 5.17
CA LEU A 162 -9.14 8.32 6.56
C LEU A 162 -10.39 7.75 7.23
N ARG A 163 -10.21 6.77 8.11
CA ARG A 163 -11.31 6.19 8.88
C ARG A 163 -12.07 7.26 9.67
N GLY A 164 -13.39 7.28 9.50
CA GLY A 164 -14.29 8.15 10.28
C GLY A 164 -14.47 9.58 9.75
N VAL A 165 -13.83 9.94 8.63
CA VAL A 165 -13.99 11.26 8.00
C VAL A 165 -14.25 11.13 6.50
N ARG A 166 -14.71 12.22 5.88
CA ARG A 166 -14.90 12.26 4.42
C ARG A 166 -13.55 12.23 3.70
N PRO A 167 -13.48 11.67 2.49
CA PRO A 167 -12.28 11.70 1.66
C PRO A 167 -11.81 13.13 1.37
N PHE A 168 -10.50 13.31 1.28
CA PHE A 168 -9.85 14.56 0.93
C PHE A 168 -9.30 14.47 -0.49
N PHE A 169 -9.61 15.45 -1.31
CA PHE A 169 -8.96 15.67 -2.61
C PHE A 169 -7.89 16.75 -2.42
N SER A 170 -6.61 16.42 -2.62
CA SER A 170 -5.50 17.31 -2.25
C SER A 170 -4.34 17.22 -3.24
N ASP A 171 -3.44 18.19 -3.15
CA ASP A 171 -2.18 18.20 -3.91
C ASP A 171 -1.17 17.23 -3.29
N LYS A 172 -0.40 16.56 -4.16
CA LYS A 172 0.75 15.75 -3.76
C LYS A 172 1.81 16.65 -3.15
N TYR A 173 2.55 16.09 -2.21
CA TYR A 173 3.65 16.80 -1.58
C TYR A 173 4.76 17.06 -2.60
N ASP A 174 5.17 18.32 -2.71
CA ASP A 174 6.30 18.73 -3.54
C ASP A 174 7.62 18.34 -2.86
N ILE A 175 8.29 17.34 -3.43
CA ILE A 175 9.54 16.79 -2.92
C ILE A 175 10.64 17.85 -2.80
N THR A 176 10.62 18.89 -3.63
CA THR A 176 11.65 19.95 -3.63
C THR A 176 11.63 20.79 -2.36
N GLN A 177 10.47 20.84 -1.68
CA GLN A 177 10.28 21.55 -0.43
C GLN A 177 10.71 20.73 0.78
N HIS A 178 11.04 19.45 0.61
CA HIS A 178 11.47 18.59 1.71
C HIS A 178 12.83 19.07 2.26
N PRO A 179 13.03 19.19 3.59
CA PRO A 179 14.30 19.65 4.18
C PRO A 179 15.53 18.85 3.74
N ASN A 180 15.31 17.57 3.39
CA ASN A 180 16.34 16.64 2.96
C ASN A 180 16.42 16.47 1.44
N TYR A 181 15.72 17.27 0.63
CA TYR A 181 15.74 17.17 -0.84
C TYR A 181 17.15 17.25 -1.42
N LYS A 182 18.03 18.04 -0.78
CA LYS A 182 19.46 18.19 -1.13
C LYS A 182 20.27 16.88 -1.20
N TYR A 183 19.78 15.81 -0.58
CA TYR A 183 20.45 14.50 -0.56
C TYR A 183 19.95 13.55 -1.66
N LEU A 184 18.94 13.94 -2.43
CA LEU A 184 18.43 13.12 -3.53
C LEU A 184 19.32 13.27 -4.77
N SER A 185 19.32 12.23 -5.60
CA SER A 185 19.92 12.26 -6.94
C SER A 185 19.28 13.30 -7.87
N ASP A 186 18.01 13.62 -7.62
CA ASP A 186 17.25 14.62 -8.37
C ASP A 186 17.78 16.05 -8.14
N PHE A 187 18.37 16.30 -6.97
CA PHE A 187 19.02 17.57 -6.64
C PHE A 187 20.45 17.65 -7.21
N ASP A 188 21.25 16.59 -7.02
CA ASP A 188 22.58 16.46 -7.61
C ASP A 188 22.82 14.99 -8.02
N LYS A 189 23.18 14.77 -9.29
CA LYS A 189 23.51 13.43 -9.81
C LYS A 189 24.62 12.74 -9.02
N LYS A 190 25.47 13.47 -8.30
CA LYS A 190 26.49 12.90 -7.42
C LYS A 190 25.92 12.13 -6.22
N ASN A 191 24.68 12.42 -5.84
CA ASN A 191 23.99 11.72 -4.77
C ASN A 191 23.37 10.39 -5.24
N ALA A 192 23.43 10.08 -6.55
CA ALA A 192 22.96 8.80 -7.05
C ALA A 192 23.73 7.65 -6.38
N PHE A 193 22.99 6.72 -5.80
CA PHE A 193 23.58 5.57 -5.15
C PHE A 193 24.09 4.59 -6.21
N ASP A 194 25.41 4.40 -6.24
CA ASP A 194 26.08 3.45 -7.13
C ASP A 194 26.33 2.15 -6.37
N VAL A 195 25.49 1.16 -6.66
CA VAL A 195 25.51 -0.17 -6.01
C VAL A 195 26.82 -0.89 -6.30
N GLU A 196 27.34 -0.84 -7.53
CA GLU A 196 28.57 -1.53 -7.91
C GLU A 196 29.78 -0.94 -7.20
N ARG A 197 29.84 0.39 -7.11
CA ARG A 197 30.88 1.10 -6.36
C ARG A 197 30.80 0.81 -4.85
N TYR A 198 29.60 0.70 -4.30
CA TYR A 198 29.40 0.39 -2.88
C TYR A 198 29.78 -1.06 -2.55
N MET A 199 29.41 -2.01 -3.41
CA MET A 199 29.76 -3.42 -3.23
C MET A 199 31.24 -3.69 -3.47
N SER A 200 31.90 -2.97 -4.38
CA SER A 200 33.36 -3.10 -4.60
C SER A 200 34.21 -2.53 -3.47
N THR A 201 33.67 -1.58 -2.68
CA THR A 201 34.36 -1.01 -1.51
C THR A 201 34.15 -1.79 -0.21
N ARG A 202 33.25 -2.78 -0.22
CA ARG A 202 33.12 -3.76 0.86
C ARG A 202 33.63 -5.11 0.36
N PRO A 203 34.77 -5.62 0.85
CA PRO A 203 35.16 -6.98 0.51
C PRO A 203 33.99 -7.91 0.85
N ALA A 204 33.66 -8.84 -0.05
CA ALA A 204 32.73 -9.91 0.26
C ALA A 204 33.14 -10.49 1.62
N ILE A 205 32.18 -10.56 2.56
CA ILE A 205 32.44 -11.02 3.95
C ILE A 205 33.01 -12.45 3.94
N VAL A 206 32.81 -13.17 2.83
CA VAL A 206 33.44 -14.46 2.55
C VAL A 206 34.24 -14.32 1.26
N LYS A 207 35.57 -14.45 1.35
CA LYS A 207 36.40 -14.55 0.14
C LYS A 207 36.17 -15.92 -0.52
N PRO A 208 36.30 -16.06 -1.86
CA PRO A 208 36.16 -17.35 -2.54
C PRO A 208 37.04 -18.47 -1.96
N ASP A 209 38.15 -18.10 -1.32
CA ASP A 209 39.17 -18.99 -0.77
C ASP A 209 39.01 -19.23 0.74
N GLU A 210 37.97 -18.66 1.36
CA GLU A 210 37.77 -18.70 2.82
C GLU A 210 36.92 -19.92 3.18
N PRO A 211 37.42 -20.84 4.03
CA PRO A 211 36.65 -22.02 4.43
C PRO A 211 35.43 -21.57 5.23
N PHE A 212 34.24 -22.02 4.80
CA PHE A 212 32.99 -21.81 5.52
C PHE A 212 32.34 -23.17 5.81
N ASP A 213 31.74 -23.28 6.99
CA ASP A 213 31.03 -24.48 7.41
C ASP A 213 29.65 -24.53 6.74
N ILE A 214 29.45 -25.51 5.87
CA ILE A 214 28.14 -25.85 5.29
C ILE A 214 27.45 -26.80 6.26
N TYR A 215 26.31 -26.37 6.81
CA TYR A 215 25.43 -27.25 7.56
C TYR A 215 24.28 -27.67 6.64
N GLU A 216 24.29 -28.92 6.17
CA GLU A 216 23.11 -29.53 5.58
C GLU A 216 22.13 -29.85 6.72
N ILE A 217 21.03 -29.10 6.77
CA ILE A 217 19.92 -29.41 7.67
C ILE A 217 19.06 -30.44 6.95
N ASP A 218 19.19 -31.70 7.35
CA ASP A 218 18.30 -32.78 6.91
C ASP A 218 16.96 -32.61 7.65
N LEU A 219 15.91 -32.21 6.92
CA LEU A 219 14.56 -31.94 7.47
C LEU A 219 13.80 -33.21 7.85
N SER A 220 14.49 -34.35 8.02
CA SER A 220 13.86 -35.64 8.33
C SER A 220 13.46 -35.82 9.80
N ASP A 221 13.82 -34.89 10.69
CA ASP A 221 13.51 -34.96 12.12
C ASP A 221 12.37 -34.03 12.60
N GLU A 222 11.64 -33.36 11.70
CA GLU A 222 10.46 -32.55 12.10
C GLU A 222 9.23 -33.38 12.53
N ASP A 223 9.22 -34.70 12.28
CA ASP A 223 8.11 -35.58 12.68
C ASP A 223 8.16 -36.03 14.16
N ALA A 224 9.17 -35.65 14.93
CA ALA A 224 9.30 -36.04 16.34
C ALA A 224 8.81 -34.98 17.36
N ALA A 225 8.39 -33.79 16.91
CA ALA A 225 7.94 -32.70 17.78
C ALA A 225 6.43 -32.41 17.72
N ALA A 226 5.64 -33.38 17.24
CA ALA A 226 4.18 -33.39 17.32
C ALA A 226 3.68 -34.54 18.21
N GLU A 227 3.95 -34.44 19.52
CA GLU A 227 3.16 -35.09 20.59
C GLU A 227 2.71 -34.04 21.61
#